data_AF-A0A1Y3N7C1-F1
#
_entry.id   AF-A0A1Y3N7C1-F1
#
_cell.length_a   1.000
_cell.length_b   1.000
_cell.length_c   1.000
_cell.angle_alpha   90.00
_cell.angle_beta   90.00
_cell.angle_gamma   90.00
#
_symmetry.space_group_name_H-M   'P 1'
#
loop_
_entity.id
_entity.type
_entity.pdbx_description
1 polymer ?
#
loop_
_entity_poly.entity_id
_entity_poly.type
_entity_poly.pdbx_seq_one_letter_code
_entity_poly.pdbx_strand_id
1 'polypeptide(L)'
;MIGNCEFNNLRLFLNPDKYQLIFKVESSLSEKILFDKNSIQFIVKSCDDGQYNVYDQNNILVCENPICNDSCPVNSTAKCIISDGNIYSKNIIKHNICKCNEGWAGELCDIKIFVDFSNFFSSQKDQSYCELFSIFKHTGISFMYYITLIYIYSGYNFGIIIVNDKKKDHISITQLSSIESSQERYYDINEKNRIFRNENEKDKNIENLKKDIKMYKFLKSLKKVRMLYAEGIVLLIFSLLLHTIMILTYSKNNDENEYLLQNNDGKWSYRCPIEKYNIFINTMEVLLIIILVRYSFGLWARTGLFKNTFYMSYAVILWIAFGPAVNVIHIY
;
A
#
# COMPACT_ATOMS: atom_id res chain seq x y z
N MET A 1 65.90 20.34 33.87
CA MET A 1 64.85 19.42 34.35
C MET A 1 63.55 19.83 33.67
N ILE A 2 62.80 18.89 33.07
CA ILE A 2 61.53 19.21 32.40
C ILE A 2 60.41 18.91 33.40
N GLY A 3 59.57 19.91 33.68
CA GLY A 3 58.39 19.76 34.54
C GLY A 3 57.12 19.93 33.72
N ASN A 4 56.07 19.16 34.04
CA ASN A 4 54.74 19.31 33.46
C ASN A 4 53.80 19.92 34.51
N CYS A 5 52.96 20.86 34.10
CA CYS A 5 51.98 21.52 34.96
C CYS A 5 50.61 21.44 34.29
N GLU A 6 49.65 20.80 34.97
CA GLU A 6 48.31 20.56 34.47
C GLU A 6 47.26 21.31 35.29
N PHE A 7 46.40 22.08 34.61
CA PHE A 7 45.37 22.91 35.24
C PHE A 7 43.98 22.26 35.19
N ASN A 8 43.80 21.13 35.86
CA ASN A 8 42.57 20.32 35.77
C ASN A 8 41.29 21.01 36.28
N ASN A 9 41.43 22.08 37.08
CA ASN A 9 40.32 22.79 37.72
C ASN A 9 40.29 24.30 37.40
N LEU A 10 41.06 24.76 36.40
CA LEU A 10 41.02 26.17 36.02
C LEU A 10 39.68 26.50 35.35
N ARG A 11 38.93 27.43 35.93
CA ARG A 11 37.69 27.98 35.36
C ARG A 11 37.85 29.48 35.19
N LEU A 12 37.52 29.97 34.01
CA LEU A 12 37.55 31.40 33.69
C LEU A 12 36.11 31.86 33.44
N PHE A 13 35.70 32.90 34.14
CA PHE A 13 34.41 33.55 33.95
C PHE A 13 34.68 34.94 33.37
N LEU A 14 34.35 35.13 32.09
CA LEU A 14 34.77 36.28 31.30
C LEU A 14 33.62 36.71 30.38
N ASN A 15 33.53 38.00 30.09
CA ASN A 15 32.58 38.54 29.12
C ASN A 15 33.05 38.29 27.67
N PRO A 16 32.17 38.34 26.65
CA PRO A 16 32.56 38.12 25.27
C PRO A 16 33.63 39.09 24.78
N ASP A 17 34.83 38.57 24.54
CA ASP A 17 35.96 39.31 23.98
C ASP A 17 37.07 38.32 23.57
N LYS A 18 38.12 38.83 22.95
CA LYS A 18 39.37 38.11 22.68
C LYS A 18 40.33 38.30 23.84
N TYR A 19 40.69 37.19 24.48
CA TYR A 19 41.61 37.18 25.62
C TYR A 19 42.92 36.49 25.28
N GLN A 20 43.95 36.88 26.03
CA GLN A 20 45.25 36.21 26.05
C GLN A 20 45.59 35.87 27.50
N LEU A 21 45.56 34.58 27.83
CA LEU A 21 46.04 34.10 29.12
C LEU A 21 47.57 34.02 29.07
N ILE A 22 48.26 34.74 29.95
CA ILE A 22 49.72 34.78 30.02
C ILE A 22 50.16 34.04 31.29
N PHE A 23 51.00 33.03 31.13
CA PHE A 23 51.55 32.27 32.25
C PHE A 23 52.83 32.94 32.76
N LYS A 24 52.87 33.20 34.07
CA LYS A 24 54.05 33.70 34.77
C LYS A 24 54.29 32.78 35.96
N VAL A 25 55.54 32.38 36.17
CA VAL A 25 55.96 31.65 37.36
C VAL A 25 56.97 32.50 38.09
N GLU A 26 56.68 32.76 39.37
CA GLU A 26 57.62 33.37 40.28
C GLU A 26 58.53 32.26 40.82
N SER A 27 59.84 32.42 40.62
CA SER A 27 60.86 31.51 41.13
C SER A 27 61.86 32.29 41.97
N SER A 28 62.25 31.74 43.11
CA SER A 28 63.32 32.25 43.95
C SER A 28 64.71 31.83 43.48
N LEU A 29 64.79 31.00 42.44
CA LEU A 29 66.04 30.58 41.82
C LEU A 29 66.56 31.70 40.90
N SER A 30 67.89 31.86 40.80
CA SER A 30 68.53 32.81 39.87
C SER A 30 68.35 32.45 38.40
N GLU A 31 67.85 31.25 38.10
CA GLU A 31 67.67 30.71 36.75
C GLU A 31 66.28 31.01 36.19
N LYS A 32 66.23 31.42 34.92
CA LYS A 32 64.99 31.78 34.22
C LYS A 32 64.25 30.52 33.75
N ILE A 33 63.03 30.32 34.24
CA ILE A 33 62.13 29.28 33.72
C ILE A 33 61.61 29.73 32.35
N LEU A 34 61.80 28.89 31.33
CA LEU A 34 61.33 29.12 29.97
C LEU A 34 60.08 28.28 29.72
N PHE A 35 59.02 28.92 29.22
CA PHE A 35 57.82 28.24 28.73
C PHE A 35 57.91 28.07 27.23
N ASP A 36 57.61 26.87 26.73
CA ASP A 36 57.48 26.62 25.30
C ASP A 36 56.36 27.46 24.68
N LYS A 37 55.30 27.70 25.45
CA LYS A 37 54.23 28.66 25.14
C LYS A 37 53.89 29.45 26.39
N ASN A 38 54.22 30.75 26.38
CA ASN A 38 53.94 31.65 27.49
C ASN A 38 52.49 32.20 27.47
N SER A 39 51.73 31.93 26.42
CA SER A 39 50.34 32.39 26.34
C SER A 39 49.42 31.51 25.51
N ILE A 40 48.14 31.58 25.82
CA ILE A 40 47.04 30.97 25.09
C ILE A 40 46.06 32.08 24.72
N GLN A 41 45.75 32.20 23.42
CA GLN A 41 44.70 33.09 22.94
C GLN A 41 43.39 32.31 22.80
N PHE A 42 42.30 32.89 23.26
CA PHE A 42 40.96 32.33 23.09
C PHE A 42 39.93 33.45 22.94
N ILE A 43 38.78 33.12 22.36
CA ILE A 43 37.68 34.05 22.15
C ILE A 43 36.50 33.53 22.95
N VAL A 44 35.96 34.38 23.81
CA VAL A 44 34.69 34.13 24.48
C VAL A 44 33.61 34.67 23.57
N LYS A 45 32.72 33.80 23.09
CA LYS A 45 31.59 34.21 22.25
C LYS A 45 30.46 34.75 23.12
N SER A 46 29.57 35.53 22.52
CA SER A 46 28.28 35.87 23.14
C SER A 46 27.40 34.62 23.24
N CYS A 47 26.23 34.75 23.85
CA CYS A 47 25.27 33.66 23.92
C CYS A 47 24.79 33.28 22.52
N ASP A 48 24.36 32.03 22.38
CA ASP A 48 23.88 31.51 21.11
C ASP A 48 22.54 32.17 20.73
N ASP A 49 22.22 32.15 19.43
CA ASP A 49 20.95 32.67 18.93
C ASP A 49 19.78 31.96 19.64
N GLY A 50 18.92 32.75 20.29
CA GLY A 50 17.78 32.25 21.06
C GLY A 50 17.99 32.13 22.56
N GLN A 51 19.15 32.54 23.09
CA GLN A 51 19.41 32.65 24.53
C GLN A 51 19.37 34.11 25.02
N TYR A 52 19.02 34.30 26.29
CA TYR A 52 19.08 35.60 26.95
C TYR A 52 20.51 35.95 27.37
N ASN A 53 20.84 37.23 27.26
CA ASN A 53 22.10 37.80 27.72
C ASN A 53 21.84 38.42 29.10
N VAL A 54 22.04 37.63 30.16
CA VAL A 54 21.77 38.06 31.54
C VAL A 54 23.08 38.35 32.24
N TYR A 55 23.25 39.54 32.81
CA TYR A 55 24.43 39.84 33.62
C TYR A 55 24.17 39.51 35.09
N ASP A 56 25.08 38.75 35.69
CA ASP A 56 25.03 38.43 37.12
C ASP A 56 25.40 39.66 37.99
N GLN A 57 25.42 39.46 39.31
CA GLN A 57 25.78 40.52 40.27
C GLN A 57 27.21 41.04 40.09
N ASN A 58 28.09 40.26 39.45
CA ASN A 58 29.48 40.60 39.17
C ASN A 58 29.67 41.20 37.77
N ASN A 59 28.58 41.48 37.05
CA ASN A 59 28.58 41.95 35.67
C ASN A 59 29.25 40.95 34.69
N ILE A 60 29.10 39.66 34.97
CA ILE A 60 29.50 38.56 34.09
C ILE A 60 28.29 38.10 33.29
N LEU A 61 28.45 38.00 31.98
CA LEU A 61 27.42 37.51 31.07
C LEU A 61 27.15 36.02 31.32
N VAL A 62 25.88 35.71 31.59
CA VAL A 62 25.32 34.37 31.74
C VAL A 62 24.27 34.17 30.66
N CYS A 63 24.37 33.05 29.96
CA CYS A 63 23.44 32.66 28.91
C CYS A 63 22.32 31.82 29.52
N GLU A 64 21.09 32.30 29.42
CA GLU A 64 19.92 31.57 29.90
C GLU A 64 19.01 31.15 28.74
N ASN A 65 18.55 29.90 28.76
CA ASN A 65 17.53 29.44 27.84
C ASN A 65 16.17 30.07 28.20
N PRO A 66 15.34 30.42 27.21
CA PRO A 66 14.03 31.03 27.46
C PRO A 66 13.14 30.07 28.27
N ILE A 67 12.50 30.59 29.31
CA ILE A 67 11.59 29.85 30.18
C ILE A 67 10.15 30.18 29.76
N CYS A 68 9.42 29.17 29.27
CA CYS A 68 8.00 29.30 28.92
C CYS A 68 7.11 28.92 30.11
N ASN A 69 5.80 29.20 29.99
CA ASN A 69 4.81 28.74 30.95
C ASN A 69 4.80 27.20 31.02
N ASP A 70 4.45 26.63 32.18
CA ASP A 70 4.40 25.19 32.45
C ASP A 70 3.44 24.44 31.50
N SER A 71 2.49 25.16 30.90
CA SER A 71 1.59 24.61 29.88
C SER A 71 2.27 24.31 28.54
N CYS A 72 3.48 24.83 28.28
CA CYS A 72 4.21 24.62 27.03
C CYS A 72 5.04 23.32 27.10
N PRO A 73 4.82 22.35 26.20
CA PRO A 73 5.52 21.07 26.21
C PRO A 73 6.90 21.13 25.54
N VAL A 74 7.84 21.89 26.14
CA VAL A 74 9.18 22.20 25.58
C VAL A 74 10.07 20.96 25.32
N ASN A 75 9.78 19.84 26.00
CA ASN A 75 10.56 18.60 25.85
C ASN A 75 9.97 17.60 24.85
N SER A 76 8.81 17.90 24.22
CA SER A 76 8.15 16.99 23.29
C SER A 76 7.70 17.68 22.01
N THR A 77 6.64 18.49 22.07
CA THR A 77 5.95 19.00 20.86
C THR A 77 6.18 20.48 20.60
N ALA A 78 6.87 21.18 21.50
CA ALA A 78 7.15 22.60 21.37
C ALA A 78 8.60 22.95 21.69
N LYS A 79 9.00 24.17 21.36
CA LYS A 79 10.22 24.84 21.78
C LYS A 79 9.87 26.22 22.32
N CYS A 80 10.55 26.62 23.39
CA CYS A 80 10.42 27.98 23.90
C CYS A 80 11.35 28.91 23.13
N ILE A 81 10.83 30.04 22.66
CA ILE A 81 11.62 31.05 21.93
C ILE A 81 11.41 32.45 22.50
N ILE A 82 12.42 33.29 22.35
CA ILE A 82 12.38 34.71 22.73
C ILE A 82 11.53 35.47 21.71
N SER A 83 10.54 36.24 22.15
CA SER A 83 9.64 36.97 21.24
C SER A 83 10.13 38.36 20.86
N ASP A 84 10.91 39.00 21.74
CA ASP A 84 11.23 40.41 21.67
C ASP A 84 12.68 40.70 21.26
N GLY A 85 13.45 39.67 20.94
CA GLY A 85 14.86 39.84 20.57
C GLY A 85 15.76 40.24 21.74
N ASN A 86 15.44 39.84 22.98
CA ASN A 86 16.32 39.95 24.16
C ASN A 86 16.51 41.41 24.65
N ILE A 87 15.48 42.26 24.50
CA ILE A 87 15.55 43.71 24.82
C ILE A 87 15.73 43.96 26.33
N TYR A 88 15.19 43.09 27.19
CA TYR A 88 15.09 43.39 28.63
C TYR A 88 16.25 42.87 29.49
N SER A 89 17.24 42.19 28.90
CA SER A 89 18.37 41.56 29.60
C SER A 89 17.94 40.70 30.81
N LYS A 90 16.70 40.19 30.77
CA LYS A 90 16.06 39.38 31.81
C LYS A 90 15.14 38.35 31.16
N ASN A 91 15.23 37.12 31.63
CA ASN A 91 14.41 36.01 31.16
C ASN A 91 13.02 36.05 31.81
N ILE A 92 12.11 36.84 31.25
CA ILE A 92 10.74 37.02 31.78
C ILE A 92 9.79 36.10 31.03
N ILE A 93 9.11 35.21 31.75
CA ILE A 93 8.20 34.18 31.19
C ILE A 93 7.15 34.77 30.24
N LYS A 94 6.58 35.94 30.56
CA LYS A 94 5.54 36.60 29.74
C LYS A 94 6.02 37.08 28.36
N HIS A 95 7.33 37.18 28.15
CA HIS A 95 7.94 37.60 26.89
C HIS A 95 8.49 36.43 26.06
N ASN A 96 8.33 35.20 26.55
CA ASN A 96 8.69 34.00 25.81
C ASN A 96 7.46 33.41 25.12
N ILE A 97 7.62 32.92 23.89
CA ILE A 97 6.56 32.29 23.10
C ILE A 97 6.82 30.79 23.02
N CYS A 98 5.76 30.02 23.24
CA CYS A 98 5.73 28.59 22.95
C CYS A 98 5.55 28.42 21.43
N LYS A 99 6.59 27.96 20.73
CA LYS A 99 6.54 27.67 19.30
C LYS A 99 6.45 26.16 19.09
N CYS A 100 5.40 25.70 18.43
CA CYS A 100 5.24 24.28 18.12
C CYS A 100 6.35 23.78 17.18
N ASN A 101 6.78 22.55 17.41
CA ASN A 101 7.66 21.84 16.48
C ASN A 101 6.92 21.59 15.16
N GLU A 102 7.67 21.38 14.07
CA GLU A 102 7.08 21.05 12.77
C GLU A 102 6.15 19.83 12.90
N GLY A 103 4.96 19.93 12.32
CA GLY A 103 3.90 18.92 12.47
C GLY A 103 2.93 19.11 13.64
N TRP A 104 3.11 20.13 14.47
CA TRP A 104 2.24 20.41 15.61
C TRP A 104 1.63 21.80 15.51
N ALA A 105 0.39 21.94 15.99
CA ALA A 105 -0.41 23.16 16.00
C ALA A 105 -1.21 23.26 17.31
N GLY A 106 -1.91 24.38 17.47
CA GLY A 106 -2.68 24.70 18.67
C GLY A 106 -1.89 25.54 19.67
N GLU A 107 -2.59 26.15 20.62
CA GLU A 107 -1.97 26.99 21.66
C GLU A 107 -1.05 26.17 22.58
N LEU A 108 -1.34 24.88 22.75
CA LEU A 108 -0.59 23.94 23.57
C LEU A 108 0.24 22.95 22.73
N CYS A 109 0.31 23.13 21.41
CA CYS A 109 1.03 22.23 20.50
C CYS A 109 0.59 20.76 20.61
N ASP A 110 -0.71 20.54 20.80
CA ASP A 110 -1.35 19.23 20.99
C ASP A 110 -2.06 18.72 19.73
N ILE A 111 -2.23 19.58 18.72
CA ILE A 111 -2.91 19.24 17.46
C ILE A 111 -1.87 18.78 16.44
N LYS A 112 -1.97 17.53 15.97
CA LYS A 112 -1.12 17.02 14.87
C LYS A 112 -1.56 17.60 13.52
N ILE A 113 -0.60 18.15 12.78
CA ILE A 113 -0.80 18.59 11.40
C ILE A 113 -0.52 17.41 10.48
N PHE A 114 -1.56 16.92 9.82
CA PHE A 114 -1.46 15.83 8.86
C PHE A 114 -1.10 16.32 7.45
N VAL A 115 -0.45 15.46 6.66
CA VAL A 115 -0.24 15.70 5.23
C VAL A 115 -1.61 15.79 4.54
N ASP A 116 -1.83 16.84 3.75
CA ASP A 116 -3.04 16.97 2.94
C ASP A 116 -2.91 16.13 1.67
N PHE A 117 -3.72 15.08 1.57
CA PHE A 117 -3.82 14.21 0.40
C PHE A 117 -5.08 14.47 -0.43
N SER A 118 -5.67 15.66 -0.34
CA SER A 118 -6.91 16.08 -1.03
C SER A 118 -6.99 15.73 -2.52
N ASN A 119 -5.85 15.56 -3.20
CA ASN A 119 -5.78 15.27 -4.63
C ASN A 119 -5.61 13.78 -5.02
N PHE A 120 -5.62 12.83 -4.07
CA PHE A 120 -5.38 11.41 -4.38
C PHE A 120 -6.20 10.46 -3.51
N PHE A 121 -6.56 9.28 -4.05
CA PHE A 121 -7.07 8.14 -3.27
C PHE A 121 -5.96 7.57 -2.37
N SER A 122 -5.40 8.38 -1.46
CA SER A 122 -4.34 7.95 -0.57
C SER A 122 -4.94 7.19 0.61
N SER A 123 -4.47 5.98 0.87
CA SER A 123 -4.79 5.19 2.06
C SER A 123 -4.27 5.78 3.38
N GLN A 124 -3.72 7.00 3.36
CA GLN A 124 -2.94 7.62 4.44
C GLN A 124 -3.70 8.68 5.25
N LYS A 125 -5.01 8.83 5.02
CA LYS A 125 -5.82 9.86 5.69
C LYS A 125 -6.20 9.44 7.11
N ASP A 126 -6.87 8.31 7.25
CA ASP A 126 -7.30 7.74 8.52
C ASP A 126 -7.46 6.22 8.39
N GLN A 127 -7.67 5.57 9.54
CA GLN A 127 -7.82 4.11 9.62
C GLN A 127 -9.02 3.60 8.81
N SER A 128 -10.19 4.23 8.99
CA SER A 128 -11.43 3.82 8.31
C SER A 128 -11.33 3.93 6.79
N TYR A 129 -10.65 4.96 6.28
CA TYR A 129 -10.42 5.11 4.85
C TYR A 129 -9.49 4.04 4.31
N CYS A 130 -8.43 3.67 5.06
CA CYS A 130 -7.60 2.55 4.61
C CYS A 130 -8.39 1.23 4.57
N GLU A 131 -9.20 0.95 5.60
CA GLU A 131 -10.05 -0.24 5.66
C GLU A 131 -11.00 -0.30 4.46
N LEU A 132 -11.74 0.77 4.22
CA LEU A 132 -12.66 0.86 3.09
C LEU A 132 -11.93 0.73 1.76
N PHE A 133 -10.81 1.42 1.58
CA PHE A 133 -10.01 1.33 0.36
C PHE A 133 -9.54 -0.10 0.09
N SER A 134 -9.08 -0.82 1.12
CA SER A 134 -8.68 -2.22 1.01
C SER A 134 -9.87 -3.11 0.60
N ILE A 135 -11.05 -2.94 1.22
CA ILE A 135 -12.27 -3.66 0.84
C ILE A 135 -12.62 -3.42 -0.62
N PHE A 136 -12.69 -2.16 -1.06
CA PHE A 136 -13.07 -1.81 -2.42
C PHE A 136 -12.06 -2.32 -3.46
N LYS A 137 -10.76 -2.21 -3.16
CA LYS A 137 -9.69 -2.72 -4.02
C LYS A 137 -9.85 -4.22 -4.27
N HIS A 138 -9.91 -5.03 -3.22
CA HIS A 138 -9.92 -6.48 -3.32
C HIS A 138 -11.27 -7.04 -3.79
N THR A 139 -12.38 -6.38 -3.41
CA THR A 139 -13.72 -6.69 -3.96
C THR A 139 -13.78 -6.39 -5.46
N GLY A 140 -13.22 -5.25 -5.89
CA GLY A 140 -13.18 -4.88 -7.30
C GLY A 140 -12.38 -5.88 -8.13
N ILE A 141 -11.20 -6.29 -7.64
CA ILE A 141 -10.38 -7.33 -8.30
C ILE A 141 -11.12 -8.67 -8.37
N SER A 142 -11.75 -9.10 -7.26
CA SER A 142 -12.56 -10.33 -7.22
C SER A 142 -13.73 -10.28 -8.21
N PHE A 143 -14.40 -9.13 -8.33
CA PHE A 143 -15.50 -8.93 -9.27
C PHE A 143 -15.03 -9.03 -10.72
N MET A 144 -13.93 -8.35 -11.06
CA MET A 144 -13.34 -8.40 -12.40
C MET A 144 -12.86 -9.81 -12.76
N TYR A 145 -12.25 -10.52 -11.81
CA TYR A 145 -11.86 -11.92 -11.95
C TYR A 145 -13.08 -12.77 -12.32
N TYR A 146 -14.16 -12.61 -11.57
CA TYR A 146 -15.36 -13.42 -11.72
C TYR A 146 -16.08 -13.17 -13.05
N ILE A 147 -16.26 -11.90 -13.44
CA ILE A 147 -16.80 -11.54 -14.76
C ILE A 147 -15.97 -12.21 -15.86
N THR A 148 -14.66 -12.10 -15.77
CA THR A 148 -13.75 -12.63 -16.79
C THR A 148 -13.82 -14.16 -16.85
N LEU A 149 -13.88 -14.83 -15.70
CA LEU A 149 -14.07 -16.28 -15.60
C LEU A 149 -15.36 -16.71 -16.33
N ILE A 150 -16.47 -16.01 -16.10
CA ILE A 150 -17.74 -16.29 -16.78
C ILE A 150 -17.62 -16.13 -18.29
N TYR A 151 -16.99 -15.05 -18.78
CA TYR A 151 -16.83 -14.81 -20.21
C TYR A 151 -15.99 -15.92 -20.87
N ILE A 152 -14.86 -16.28 -20.25
CA ILE A 152 -13.98 -17.33 -20.73
C ILE A 152 -14.69 -18.69 -20.71
N TYR A 153 -15.37 -19.02 -19.61
CA TYR A 153 -16.11 -20.28 -19.48
C TYR A 153 -17.27 -20.38 -20.47
N SER A 154 -18.01 -19.29 -20.69
CA SER A 154 -19.06 -19.23 -21.69
C SER A 154 -18.49 -19.45 -23.09
N GLY A 155 -17.37 -18.78 -23.42
CA GLY A 155 -16.64 -19.01 -24.66
C GLY A 155 -16.18 -20.46 -24.81
N TYR A 156 -15.74 -21.09 -23.73
CA TYR A 156 -15.32 -22.50 -23.74
C TYR A 156 -16.48 -23.46 -24.03
N ASN A 157 -17.68 -23.19 -23.51
CA ASN A 157 -18.84 -24.07 -23.74
C ASN A 157 -19.54 -23.84 -25.07
N PHE A 158 -19.50 -22.62 -25.60
CA PHE A 158 -20.14 -22.28 -26.88
C PHE A 158 -19.19 -22.33 -28.07
N GLY A 159 -17.87 -22.30 -27.84
CA GLY A 159 -16.87 -22.33 -28.90
C GLY A 159 -16.80 -23.69 -29.62
N ILE A 160 -16.52 -23.63 -30.92
CA ILE A 160 -16.40 -24.80 -31.81
C ILE A 160 -14.92 -25.16 -31.94
N ILE A 161 -14.57 -26.40 -31.62
CA ILE A 161 -13.23 -26.92 -31.90
C ILE A 161 -13.20 -27.32 -33.37
N ILE A 162 -12.39 -26.65 -34.19
CA ILE A 162 -12.07 -27.15 -35.54
C ILE A 162 -10.97 -28.17 -35.38
N VAL A 163 -11.32 -29.43 -35.60
CA VAL A 163 -10.32 -30.48 -35.78
C VAL A 163 -9.88 -30.39 -37.25
N ASN A 164 -8.68 -29.85 -37.49
CA ASN A 164 -8.06 -29.89 -38.81
C ASN A 164 -7.64 -31.33 -39.12
N ASP A 165 -8.63 -32.14 -39.49
CA ASP A 165 -8.38 -33.49 -39.96
C ASP A 165 -7.88 -33.39 -41.40
N LYS A 166 -6.56 -33.51 -41.58
CA LYS A 166 -5.85 -33.36 -42.87
C LYS A 166 -6.31 -34.34 -43.98
N LYS A 167 -7.34 -35.15 -43.74
CA LYS A 167 -7.79 -36.23 -44.63
C LYS A 167 -9.19 -36.07 -45.22
N LYS A 168 -10.04 -35.14 -44.75
CA LYS A 168 -11.35 -34.88 -45.35
C LYS A 168 -11.77 -33.42 -45.12
N ASP A 169 -12.07 -32.69 -46.19
CA ASP A 169 -12.60 -31.30 -46.18
C ASP A 169 -14.03 -31.17 -45.59
N HIS A 170 -14.45 -32.13 -44.78
CA HIS A 170 -15.70 -32.03 -44.04
C HIS A 170 -15.41 -31.43 -42.67
N ILE A 171 -15.88 -30.20 -42.46
CA ILE A 171 -15.99 -29.57 -41.15
C ILE A 171 -16.91 -30.45 -40.29
N SER A 172 -16.33 -31.44 -39.62
CA SER A 172 -17.04 -32.24 -38.64
C SER A 172 -17.11 -31.43 -37.36
N ILE A 173 -18.33 -31.07 -36.94
CA ILE A 173 -18.56 -30.45 -35.64
C ILE A 173 -18.32 -31.54 -34.58
N THR A 174 -17.08 -31.66 -34.12
CA THR A 174 -16.60 -32.80 -33.32
C THR A 174 -17.06 -32.77 -31.85
N GLN A 175 -17.99 -31.88 -31.46
CA GLN A 175 -18.59 -31.90 -30.12
C GLN A 175 -19.70 -32.97 -29.96
N LEU A 176 -19.88 -33.86 -30.93
CA LEU A 176 -20.96 -34.85 -30.91
C LEU A 176 -20.64 -36.18 -30.22
N SER A 177 -19.36 -36.57 -30.10
CA SER A 177 -19.00 -37.96 -29.83
C SER A 177 -18.87 -38.38 -28.36
N SER A 178 -18.86 -37.46 -27.39
CA SER A 178 -18.64 -37.86 -25.97
C SER A 178 -19.91 -38.13 -25.16
N ILE A 179 -21.11 -38.09 -25.76
CA ILE A 179 -22.40 -38.31 -25.06
C ILE A 179 -23.25 -39.43 -25.70
N GLU A 180 -22.86 -39.96 -26.86
CA GLU A 180 -23.61 -41.02 -27.55
C GLU A 180 -23.72 -42.32 -26.72
N SER A 181 -22.79 -42.60 -25.80
CA SER A 181 -22.84 -43.79 -24.94
C SER A 181 -23.96 -43.81 -23.89
N SER A 182 -24.73 -42.72 -23.74
CA SER A 182 -25.84 -42.65 -22.77
C SER A 182 -27.23 -42.60 -23.42
N GLN A 183 -27.32 -42.45 -24.75
CA GLN A 183 -28.59 -42.27 -25.46
C GLN A 183 -29.08 -43.51 -26.23
N GLU A 184 -28.25 -44.55 -26.40
CA GLU A 184 -28.67 -45.82 -27.02
C GLU A 184 -29.76 -46.55 -26.23
N ARG A 185 -29.96 -46.25 -24.94
CA ARG A 185 -30.97 -46.92 -24.12
C ARG A 185 -32.43 -46.44 -24.31
N TYR A 186 -32.67 -45.38 -25.09
CA TYR A 186 -34.04 -44.84 -25.25
C TYR A 186 -34.66 -45.11 -26.64
N TYR A 187 -33.87 -45.54 -27.64
CA TYR A 187 -34.38 -45.73 -29.01
C TYR A 187 -34.83 -47.17 -29.35
N ASP A 188 -34.53 -48.16 -28.51
CA ASP A 188 -34.78 -49.57 -28.84
C ASP A 188 -36.25 -50.02 -28.70
N ILE A 189 -37.17 -49.12 -28.31
CA ILE A 189 -38.56 -49.50 -27.98
C ILE A 189 -39.57 -49.23 -29.10
N ASN A 190 -39.28 -48.39 -30.11
CA ASN A 190 -40.30 -47.95 -31.08
C ASN A 190 -40.05 -48.26 -32.56
N GLU A 191 -38.93 -48.89 -32.92
CA GLU A 191 -38.55 -49.05 -34.34
C GLU A 191 -39.16 -50.29 -35.03
N LYS A 192 -39.79 -51.21 -34.30
CA LYS A 192 -40.25 -52.48 -34.90
C LYS A 192 -41.57 -52.42 -35.71
N ASN A 193 -42.30 -51.30 -35.73
CA ASN A 193 -43.66 -51.25 -36.30
C ASN A 193 -43.90 -50.25 -37.46
N ARG A 194 -42.87 -49.67 -38.10
CA ARG A 194 -43.04 -48.72 -39.22
C ARG A 194 -42.10 -48.99 -40.40
N ILE A 195 -42.23 -50.17 -41.01
CA ILE A 195 -41.59 -50.48 -42.29
C ILE A 195 -42.67 -50.30 -43.38
N PHE A 196 -42.35 -49.49 -44.40
CA PHE A 196 -43.19 -49.06 -45.53
C PHE A 196 -44.05 -47.79 -45.35
N ARG A 197 -43.40 -46.64 -45.17
CA ARG A 197 -43.98 -45.35 -45.57
C ARG A 197 -42.87 -44.41 -46.09
N ASN A 198 -43.04 -43.98 -47.35
CA ASN A 198 -42.29 -42.96 -48.12
C ASN A 198 -40.93 -42.50 -47.58
N GLU A 199 -39.84 -42.90 -48.26
CA GLU A 199 -38.45 -42.50 -47.97
C GLU A 199 -38.26 -40.97 -47.93
N ASN A 200 -38.96 -40.20 -48.80
CA ASN A 200 -38.88 -38.74 -48.79
C ASN A 200 -39.46 -38.09 -47.52
N GLU A 201 -40.38 -38.76 -46.82
CA GLU A 201 -40.95 -38.26 -45.55
C GLU A 201 -40.03 -38.59 -44.36
N LYS A 202 -39.20 -39.64 -44.49
CA LYS A 202 -38.23 -40.07 -43.48
C LYS A 202 -37.08 -39.07 -43.35
N ASP A 203 -36.55 -38.55 -44.45
CA ASP A 203 -35.43 -37.61 -44.43
C ASP A 203 -35.78 -36.27 -43.78
N LYS A 204 -36.97 -35.72 -44.07
CA LYS A 204 -37.44 -34.47 -43.47
C LYS A 204 -37.63 -34.60 -41.95
N ASN A 205 -38.10 -35.76 -41.48
CA ASN A 205 -38.24 -36.05 -40.05
C ASN A 205 -36.88 -36.17 -39.36
N ILE A 206 -35.88 -36.76 -40.01
CA ILE A 206 -34.51 -36.85 -39.48
C ILE A 206 -33.86 -35.46 -39.34
N GLU A 207 -34.06 -34.57 -40.31
CA GLU A 207 -33.51 -33.21 -40.25
C GLU A 207 -34.12 -32.38 -39.12
N ASN A 208 -35.45 -32.47 -38.93
CA ASN A 208 -36.14 -31.82 -37.81
C ASN A 208 -35.65 -32.34 -36.45
N LEU A 209 -35.51 -33.66 -36.32
CA LEU A 209 -34.99 -34.29 -35.10
C LEU A 209 -33.54 -33.83 -34.79
N LYS A 210 -32.68 -33.70 -35.81
CA LYS A 210 -31.32 -33.17 -35.63
C LYS A 210 -31.33 -31.72 -35.15
N LYS A 211 -32.24 -30.89 -35.65
CA LYS A 211 -32.42 -29.50 -35.18
C LYS A 211 -32.85 -29.45 -33.72
N ASP A 212 -33.80 -30.29 -33.32
CA ASP A 212 -34.29 -30.37 -31.94
C ASP A 212 -33.20 -30.82 -30.97
N ILE A 213 -32.39 -31.82 -31.36
CA ILE A 213 -31.25 -32.27 -30.54
C ILE A 213 -30.20 -31.16 -30.38
N LYS A 214 -29.90 -30.42 -31.46
CA LYS A 214 -28.95 -29.30 -31.41
C LYS A 214 -29.48 -28.18 -30.51
N MET A 215 -30.76 -27.84 -30.62
CA MET A 215 -31.42 -26.85 -29.78
C MET A 215 -31.42 -27.27 -28.31
N TYR A 216 -31.74 -28.52 -27.99
CA TYR A 216 -31.70 -29.05 -26.63
C TYR A 216 -30.29 -28.95 -26.01
N LYS A 217 -29.24 -29.31 -26.75
CA LYS A 217 -27.85 -29.18 -26.29
C LYS A 217 -27.49 -27.72 -26.00
N PHE A 218 -27.90 -26.80 -26.87
CA PHE A 218 -27.69 -25.37 -26.68
C PHE A 218 -28.40 -24.85 -25.42
N LEU A 219 -29.68 -25.22 -25.21
CA LEU A 219 -30.43 -24.87 -24.00
C LEU A 219 -29.80 -25.45 -22.72
N LYS A 220 -29.26 -26.68 -22.79
CA LYS A 220 -28.53 -27.30 -21.68
C LYS A 220 -27.26 -26.53 -21.32
N SER A 221 -26.48 -26.09 -22.32
CA SER A 221 -25.29 -25.24 -22.10
C SER A 221 -25.66 -23.87 -21.54
N LEU A 222 -26.74 -23.25 -22.03
CA LEU A 222 -27.27 -22.00 -21.46
C LEU A 222 -27.66 -22.14 -19.99
N LYS A 223 -28.31 -23.26 -19.62
CA LYS A 223 -28.68 -23.51 -18.21
C LYS A 223 -27.45 -23.63 -17.31
N LYS A 224 -26.38 -24.29 -17.78
CA LYS A 224 -25.10 -24.38 -17.05
C LYS A 224 -24.45 -23.01 -16.86
N VAL A 225 -24.41 -22.20 -17.91
CA VAL A 225 -23.85 -20.84 -17.83
C VAL A 225 -24.64 -19.99 -16.84
N ARG A 226 -25.97 -19.99 -16.88
CA ARG A 226 -26.82 -19.28 -15.91
C ARG A 226 -26.60 -19.74 -14.46
N MET A 227 -26.45 -21.06 -14.26
CA MET A 227 -26.13 -21.62 -12.95
C MET A 227 -24.80 -21.09 -12.41
N LEU A 228 -23.77 -21.02 -13.27
CA LEU A 228 -22.50 -20.42 -12.89
C LEU A 228 -22.62 -18.97 -12.50
N TYR A 229 -23.37 -18.15 -13.25
CA TYR A 229 -23.63 -16.74 -12.88
C TYR A 229 -24.17 -16.63 -11.45
N ALA A 230 -25.16 -17.46 -11.10
CA ALA A 230 -25.73 -17.48 -9.76
C ALA A 230 -24.71 -17.93 -8.70
N GLU A 231 -23.98 -19.02 -8.97
CA GLU A 231 -22.96 -19.55 -8.06
C GLU A 231 -21.91 -18.51 -7.69
N GLY A 232 -21.37 -17.77 -8.65
CA GLY A 232 -20.35 -16.80 -8.28
C GLY A 232 -20.85 -15.42 -7.87
N ILE A 233 -22.14 -15.08 -8.04
CA ILE A 233 -22.73 -14.00 -7.22
C ILE A 233 -22.65 -14.39 -5.74
N VAL A 234 -22.99 -15.64 -5.41
CA VAL A 234 -22.88 -16.16 -4.03
C VAL A 234 -21.41 -16.15 -3.58
N LEU A 235 -20.46 -16.61 -4.41
CA LEU A 235 -19.03 -16.55 -4.08
C LEU A 235 -18.53 -15.11 -3.88
N LEU A 236 -19.03 -14.15 -4.64
CA LEU A 236 -18.64 -12.74 -4.50
C LEU A 236 -19.15 -12.14 -3.19
N ILE A 237 -20.40 -12.41 -2.82
CA ILE A 237 -20.95 -12.00 -1.52
C ILE A 237 -20.15 -12.64 -0.39
N PHE A 238 -19.86 -13.92 -0.50
CA PHE A 238 -19.04 -14.64 0.50
C PHE A 238 -17.63 -14.06 0.61
N SER A 239 -16.98 -13.78 -0.53
CA SER A 239 -15.68 -13.12 -0.57
C SER A 239 -15.71 -11.76 0.13
N LEU A 240 -16.72 -10.91 -0.14
CA LEU A 240 -16.87 -9.61 0.50
C LEU A 240 -17.04 -9.73 2.02
N LEU A 241 -17.82 -10.72 2.48
CA LEU A 241 -17.98 -10.99 3.92
C LEU A 241 -16.66 -11.44 4.55
N LEU A 242 -15.89 -12.32 3.90
CA LEU A 242 -14.58 -12.74 4.39
C LEU A 242 -13.61 -11.57 4.50
N HIS A 243 -13.51 -10.71 3.47
CA HIS A 243 -12.64 -9.53 3.51
C HIS A 243 -13.05 -8.58 4.64
N THR A 244 -14.36 -8.32 4.79
CA THR A 244 -14.87 -7.48 5.88
C THR A 244 -14.53 -8.06 7.26
N ILE A 245 -14.74 -9.36 7.47
CA ILE A 245 -14.43 -10.02 8.74
C ILE A 245 -12.92 -9.95 9.03
N MET A 246 -12.07 -10.24 8.05
CA MET A 246 -10.61 -10.19 8.19
C MET A 246 -10.12 -8.78 8.56
N ILE A 247 -10.69 -7.75 7.94
CA ILE A 247 -10.33 -6.36 8.22
C ILE A 247 -10.80 -5.95 9.63
N LEU A 248 -12.03 -6.29 10.02
CA LEU A 248 -12.55 -5.98 11.35
C LEU A 248 -11.78 -6.70 12.47
N THR A 249 -11.41 -7.97 12.29
CA THR A 249 -10.63 -8.70 13.30
C THR A 249 -9.23 -8.15 13.45
N TYR A 250 -8.63 -7.69 12.35
CA TYR A 250 -7.30 -7.09 12.37
C TYR A 250 -7.31 -5.68 12.98
N SER A 251 -8.29 -4.86 12.60
CA SER A 251 -8.49 -3.49 13.09
C SER A 251 -8.63 -3.42 14.62
N LYS A 252 -9.36 -4.38 15.21
CA LYS A 252 -9.65 -4.40 16.66
C LYS A 252 -8.40 -4.56 17.55
N ASN A 253 -7.31 -5.11 17.05
CA ASN A 253 -6.16 -5.50 17.87
C ASN A 253 -5.04 -4.45 17.95
N ASN A 254 -5.22 -3.29 17.31
CA ASN A 254 -4.15 -2.37 16.99
C ASN A 254 -4.39 -0.99 17.65
N ASP A 255 -3.37 -0.43 18.30
CA ASP A 255 -3.41 0.94 18.85
C ASP A 255 -3.15 1.94 17.72
N GLU A 256 -4.06 2.90 17.54
CA GLU A 256 -3.96 3.93 16.49
C GLU A 256 -2.63 4.70 16.52
N ASN A 257 -2.05 4.88 17.72
CA ASN A 257 -0.82 5.66 17.88
C ASN A 257 0.42 4.99 17.29
N GLU A 258 0.44 3.65 17.18
CA GLU A 258 1.57 2.91 16.62
C GLU A 258 1.74 3.18 15.11
N TYR A 259 0.69 3.62 14.44
CA TYR A 259 0.64 3.79 12.99
C TYR A 259 0.83 5.23 12.53
N LEU A 260 1.00 6.16 13.47
CA LEU A 260 1.28 7.56 13.15
C LEU A 260 2.79 7.75 12.95
N LEU A 261 3.17 8.05 11.71
CA LEU A 261 4.56 8.33 11.36
C LEU A 261 4.72 9.83 11.09
N GLN A 262 5.78 10.41 11.67
CA GLN A 262 6.19 11.76 11.35
C GLN A 262 7.16 11.71 10.17
N ASN A 263 6.84 12.45 9.11
CA ASN A 263 7.65 12.55 7.89
C ASN A 263 8.83 13.51 8.09
N ASN A 264 9.75 13.53 7.12
CA ASN A 264 10.91 14.41 7.12
C ASN A 264 10.57 15.91 7.05
N ASP A 265 9.35 16.26 6.61
CA ASP A 265 8.82 17.63 6.62
C ASP A 265 8.13 17.99 7.94
N GLY A 266 8.26 17.12 8.95
CA GLY A 266 7.64 17.23 10.26
C GLY A 266 6.16 16.88 10.27
N LYS A 267 5.47 16.70 9.14
CA LYS A 267 4.02 16.41 9.14
C LYS A 267 3.73 14.96 9.49
N TRP A 268 2.54 14.74 10.02
CA TRP A 268 2.07 13.40 10.38
C TRP A 268 1.38 12.71 9.20
N SER A 269 1.60 11.41 9.07
CA SER A 269 0.89 10.55 8.14
C SER A 269 0.47 9.26 8.82
N TYR A 270 -0.64 8.68 8.36
CA TYR A 270 -1.10 7.38 8.84
C TYR A 270 -0.52 6.27 7.97
N ARG A 271 0.21 5.35 8.59
CA ARG A 271 0.68 4.13 7.92
C ARG A 271 -0.36 3.05 8.07
N CYS A 272 -0.96 2.64 6.96
CA CYS A 272 -2.02 1.64 7.03
C CYS A 272 -1.53 0.27 7.54
N PRO A 273 -2.11 -0.27 8.62
CA PRO A 273 -1.66 -1.52 9.21
C PRO A 273 -1.98 -2.73 8.30
N ILE A 274 -3.03 -2.62 7.49
CA ILE A 274 -3.52 -3.69 6.59
C ILE A 274 -2.56 -3.94 5.42
N GLU A 275 -1.55 -3.09 5.22
CA GLU A 275 -0.56 -3.23 4.16
C GLU A 275 0.11 -4.61 4.14
N LYS A 276 0.45 -5.17 5.33
CA LYS A 276 1.02 -6.53 5.43
C LYS A 276 0.07 -7.61 4.90
N TYR A 277 -1.23 -7.46 5.18
CA TYR A 277 -2.24 -8.41 4.75
C TYR A 277 -2.57 -8.27 3.26
N ASN A 278 -2.51 -7.05 2.73
CA ASN A 278 -2.69 -6.81 1.29
C ASN A 278 -1.67 -7.63 0.46
N ILE A 279 -0.45 -7.86 0.95
CA ILE A 279 0.56 -8.71 0.28
C ILE A 279 0.03 -10.13 0.08
N PHE A 280 -0.53 -10.71 1.14
CA PHE A 280 -1.09 -12.05 1.11
C PHE A 280 -2.26 -12.15 0.13
N ILE A 281 -3.18 -11.18 0.17
CA ILE A 281 -4.32 -11.16 -0.77
C ILE A 281 -3.84 -10.96 -2.22
N ASN A 282 -2.96 -9.98 -2.48
CA ASN A 282 -2.42 -9.74 -3.82
C ASN A 282 -1.76 -11.01 -4.38
N THR A 283 -1.06 -11.79 -3.54
CA THR A 283 -0.44 -13.06 -3.93
C THR A 283 -1.50 -14.09 -4.35
N MET A 284 -2.57 -14.23 -3.57
CA MET A 284 -3.70 -15.11 -3.92
C MET A 284 -4.39 -14.66 -5.21
N GLU A 285 -4.57 -13.36 -5.41
CA GLU A 285 -5.14 -12.80 -6.65
C GLU A 285 -4.26 -13.10 -7.86
N VAL A 286 -2.92 -12.98 -7.75
CA VAL A 286 -2.00 -13.36 -8.83
C VAL A 286 -2.16 -14.84 -9.18
N LEU A 287 -2.25 -15.73 -8.19
CA LEU A 287 -2.46 -17.17 -8.44
C LEU A 287 -3.79 -17.43 -9.17
N LEU A 288 -4.86 -16.75 -8.79
CA LEU A 288 -6.15 -16.82 -9.47
C LEU A 288 -6.05 -16.31 -10.93
N ILE A 289 -5.37 -15.19 -11.16
CA ILE A 289 -5.17 -14.65 -12.51
C ILE A 289 -4.33 -15.61 -13.38
N ILE A 290 -3.30 -16.26 -12.83
CA ILE A 290 -2.53 -17.28 -13.56
C ILE A 290 -3.42 -18.44 -14.02
N ILE A 291 -4.40 -18.86 -13.19
CA ILE A 291 -5.39 -19.86 -13.59
C ILE A 291 -6.24 -19.36 -14.77
N LEU A 292 -6.69 -18.09 -14.76
CA LEU A 292 -7.43 -17.50 -15.89
C LEU A 292 -6.59 -17.41 -17.17
N VAL A 293 -5.30 -17.08 -17.05
CA VAL A 293 -4.38 -17.04 -18.19
C VAL A 293 -4.30 -18.43 -18.84
N ARG A 294 -4.18 -19.50 -18.03
CA ARG A 294 -4.19 -20.87 -18.54
C ARG A 294 -5.48 -21.21 -19.30
N TYR A 295 -6.65 -20.82 -18.76
CA TYR A 295 -7.93 -21.02 -19.46
C TYR A 295 -8.03 -20.18 -20.74
N SER A 296 -7.50 -18.96 -20.74
CA SER A 296 -7.46 -18.08 -21.91
C SER A 296 -6.66 -18.69 -23.06
N PHE A 297 -5.49 -19.28 -22.79
CA PHE A 297 -4.72 -19.98 -23.82
C PHE A 297 -5.46 -21.19 -24.38
N GLY A 298 -6.14 -21.97 -23.54
CA GLY A 298 -6.97 -23.09 -23.99
C GLY A 298 -8.15 -22.64 -24.86
N LEU A 299 -8.64 -21.42 -24.65
CA LEU A 299 -9.70 -20.82 -25.46
C LEU A 299 -9.19 -20.47 -26.87
N TRP A 300 -7.96 -19.98 -27.02
CA TRP A 300 -7.42 -19.55 -28.32
C TRP A 300 -7.26 -20.69 -29.34
N ALA A 301 -7.17 -21.94 -28.88
CA ALA A 301 -7.19 -23.10 -29.76
C ALA A 301 -8.57 -23.39 -30.36
N ARG A 302 -9.63 -22.67 -29.95
CA ARG A 302 -11.00 -22.85 -30.42
C ARG A 302 -11.37 -21.78 -31.45
N THR A 303 -12.31 -22.12 -32.31
CA THR A 303 -12.84 -21.23 -33.35
C THR A 303 -14.32 -20.95 -33.13
N GLY A 304 -14.89 -20.00 -33.88
CA GLY A 304 -16.30 -19.61 -33.71
C GLY A 304 -16.59 -18.94 -32.36
N LEU A 305 -15.57 -18.37 -31.72
CA LEU A 305 -15.71 -17.64 -30.47
C LEU A 305 -16.20 -16.22 -30.72
N PHE A 306 -16.89 -15.66 -29.72
CA PHE A 306 -17.24 -14.24 -29.71
C PHE A 306 -15.96 -13.40 -29.63
N LYS A 307 -15.86 -12.36 -30.48
CA LYS A 307 -14.72 -11.40 -30.48
C LYS A 307 -14.44 -10.84 -29.08
N ASN A 308 -15.50 -10.57 -28.31
CA ASN A 308 -15.40 -10.07 -26.94
C ASN A 308 -14.62 -11.02 -26.01
N THR A 309 -14.71 -12.34 -26.19
CA THR A 309 -13.98 -13.28 -25.34
C THR A 309 -12.47 -13.24 -25.61
N PHE A 310 -12.07 -13.02 -26.86
CA PHE A 310 -10.65 -12.80 -27.19
C PHE A 310 -10.12 -11.52 -26.56
N TYR A 311 -10.85 -10.41 -26.65
CA TYR A 311 -10.46 -9.16 -26.01
C TYR A 311 -10.35 -9.30 -24.49
N MET A 312 -11.26 -10.04 -23.86
CA MET A 312 -11.15 -10.37 -22.43
C MET A 312 -9.88 -11.18 -22.12
N SER A 313 -9.53 -12.18 -22.93
CA SER A 313 -8.27 -12.92 -22.74
C SER A 313 -7.03 -12.03 -22.85
N TYR A 314 -6.98 -11.09 -23.79
CA TYR A 314 -5.89 -10.10 -23.85
C TYR A 314 -5.90 -9.16 -22.65
N ALA A 315 -7.08 -8.74 -22.19
CA ALA A 315 -7.22 -7.91 -20.99
C ALA A 315 -6.69 -8.63 -19.75
N VAL A 316 -6.86 -9.95 -19.60
CA VAL A 316 -6.28 -10.73 -18.49
C VAL A 316 -4.74 -10.68 -18.50
N ILE A 317 -4.12 -10.75 -19.69
CA ILE A 317 -2.66 -10.68 -19.82
C ILE A 317 -2.14 -9.28 -19.47
N LEU A 318 -2.85 -8.23 -19.88
CA LEU A 318 -2.51 -6.86 -19.46
C LEU A 318 -2.76 -6.69 -17.95
N TRP A 319 -3.81 -7.31 -17.42
CA TRP A 319 -4.18 -7.19 -16.02
C TRP A 319 -3.15 -7.84 -15.09
N ILE A 320 -2.55 -8.98 -15.47
CA ILE A 320 -1.44 -9.52 -14.67
C ILE A 320 -0.23 -8.57 -14.69
N ALA A 321 0.07 -7.93 -15.83
CA ALA A 321 1.23 -7.05 -15.98
C ALA A 321 1.09 -5.72 -15.21
N PHE A 322 -0.10 -5.14 -15.18
CA PHE A 322 -0.36 -3.84 -14.53
C PHE A 322 -1.09 -3.92 -13.19
N GLY A 323 -1.59 -5.09 -12.82
CA GLY A 323 -2.46 -5.29 -11.66
C GLY A 323 -1.73 -5.86 -10.44
N PRO A 324 -2.29 -6.91 -9.80
CA PRO A 324 -1.76 -7.42 -8.53
C PRO A 324 -0.28 -7.83 -8.54
N ALA A 325 0.29 -8.24 -9.68
CA ALA A 325 1.68 -8.65 -9.75
C ALA A 325 2.67 -7.51 -9.46
N VAL A 326 2.37 -6.28 -9.89
CA VAL A 326 3.22 -5.10 -9.60
C VAL A 326 3.31 -4.87 -8.09
N ASN A 327 2.19 -5.03 -7.39
CA ASN A 327 2.15 -4.88 -5.93
C ASN A 327 2.96 -5.96 -5.20
N VAL A 328 3.10 -7.16 -5.79
CA VAL A 328 3.92 -8.23 -5.21
C VAL A 328 5.40 -7.99 -5.48
N ILE A 329 5.75 -7.50 -6.67
CA ILE A 329 7.14 -7.24 -7.07
C ILE A 329 7.74 -6.05 -6.31
N HIS A 330 7.02 -4.94 -6.16
CA HIS A 330 7.54 -3.71 -5.52
C HIS A 330 7.99 -3.89 -4.06
N ILE A 331 7.56 -4.99 -3.41
CA ILE A 331 7.86 -5.25 -2.00
C ILE A 331 9.22 -5.97 -1.82
N TYR A 332 9.75 -6.57 -2.89
CA TYR A 332 11.07 -7.19 -2.96
C TYR A 332 12.04 -6.31 -3.74
#